data_AF-A0A352AQG1-F1
#
_entry.id   AF-A0A352AQG1-F1
#
_cell.length_a   1.000
_cell.length_b   1.000
_cell.length_c   1.000
_cell.angle_alpha   90.00
_cell.angle_beta   90.00
_cell.angle_gamma   90.00
#
_symmetry.space_group_name_H-M   'P 1'
#
loop_
_entity.id
_entity.type
_entity.pdbx_description
1 polymer ?
#
loop_
_entity_poly.entity_id
_entity_poly.type
_entity_poly.pdbx_seq_one_letter_code
_entity_poly.pdbx_strand_id
1 'polypeptide(L)' 'NNQQPITILFEVSDTGSGIAAQEIDSLFEAFIQTATGRQSQQGTGLGLPISRSFVQLLGGRITV' A
#
# COMPACT_ATOMS: atom_id res chain seq x y z
N ASN A 1 10.84 17.69 -29.24
CA ASN A 1 10.59 16.26 -28.91
C ASN A 1 9.87 16.17 -27.58
N ASN A 2 8.55 16.02 -27.62
CA ASN A 2 7.68 16.04 -26.43
C ASN A 2 7.11 14.63 -26.20
N GLN A 3 7.99 13.67 -25.86
CA GLN A 3 7.52 12.33 -25.53
C GLN A 3 6.94 12.36 -24.13
N GLN A 4 5.61 12.21 -24.05
CA GLN A 4 4.92 12.02 -22.79
C GLN A 4 5.43 10.72 -22.14
N PRO A 5 5.68 10.71 -20.82
CA PRO A 5 6.11 9.50 -20.13
C PRO A 5 5.02 8.42 -20.23
N ILE A 6 5.44 7.18 -20.48
CA ILE A 6 4.55 6.02 -20.48
C ILE A 6 4.24 5.66 -19.03
N THR A 7 2.96 5.56 -18.68
CA THR A 7 2.51 5.10 -17.36
C THR A 7 2.04 3.65 -17.46
N ILE A 8 2.48 2.81 -16.51
CA ILE A 8 2.02 1.42 -16.37
C ILE A 8 1.17 1.33 -15.10
N LEU A 9 -0.03 0.78 -15.22
CA LEU A 9 -0.93 0.54 -14.09
C LEU A 9 -0.85 -0.94 -13.68
N PHE A 10 -0.68 -1.15 -12.38
CA PHE A 10 -0.77 -2.47 -11.76
C PHE A 10 -1.93 -2.46 -10.76
N GLU A 11 -2.71 -3.53 -10.74
CA GLU A 11 -3.82 -3.72 -9.82
C GLU A 11 -3.68 -5.05 -9.10
N VAL A 12 -3.99 -5.05 -7.80
CA VAL A 12 -3.99 -6.24 -6.95
C VAL A 12 -5.35 -6.32 -6.29
N SER A 13 -6.04 -7.45 -6.46
CA SER A 13 -7.29 -7.74 -5.76
C SER A 13 -7.00 -8.70 -4.61
N ASP A 14 -7.40 -8.32 -3.40
CA ASP A 14 -7.40 -9.19 -2.23
C ASP A 14 -8.75 -9.91 -2.10
N THR A 15 -8.74 -11.15 -1.60
CA THR A 15 -9.95 -11.95 -1.30
C THR A 15 -10.11 -12.21 0.20
N GLY A 16 -9.31 -11.56 1.03
CA GLY A 16 -9.34 -11.67 2.48
C GLY A 16 -10.55 -10.98 3.11
N SER A 17 -10.48 -10.83 4.44
CA SER A 17 -11.56 -10.21 5.24
C SER A 17 -11.73 -8.70 5.02
N GLY A 18 -10.90 -8.10 4.16
CA GLY A 18 -10.91 -6.67 3.88
C GLY A 18 -10.30 -5.83 5.00
N ILE A 19 -10.44 -4.52 4.86
CA ILE A 19 -9.89 -3.50 5.76
C ILE A 19 -11.01 -2.54 6.14
N ALA A 20 -11.11 -2.17 7.41
CA ALA A 20 -12.11 -1.20 7.83
C ALA A 20 -11.80 0.19 7.27
N ALA A 21 -12.82 0.95 6.85
CA ALA A 21 -12.64 2.25 6.20
C ALA A 21 -11.78 3.23 7.03
N GLN A 22 -11.95 3.25 8.36
CA GLN A 22 -11.17 4.09 9.26
C GLN A 22 -9.69 3.71 9.38
N GLU A 23 -9.30 2.50 8.94
CA GLU A 23 -7.91 2.05 8.96
C GLU A 23 -7.17 2.42 7.66
N ILE A 24 -7.89 2.75 6.58
CA ILE A 24 -7.32 2.99 5.25
C ILE A 24 -6.28 4.11 5.25
N ASP A 25 -6.58 5.24 5.90
CA ASP A 25 -5.70 6.41 5.92
C ASP A 25 -4.35 6.10 6.59
N SER A 26 -4.35 5.17 7.54
CA SER A 26 -3.18 4.77 8.32
C SER A 26 -2.37 3.61 7.72
N LEU A 27 -2.84 2.97 6.64
CA LEU A 27 -2.22 1.75 6.09
C LEU A 27 -0.76 1.92 5.64
N PHE A 28 -0.39 3.14 5.29
CA PHE A 28 0.95 3.49 4.84
C PHE A 28 1.83 4.09 5.94
N GLU A 29 1.35 4.13 7.19
CA GLU A 29 2.15 4.54 8.35
C GLU A 29 3.03 3.39 8.84
N ALA A 30 4.28 3.72 9.21
CA ALA A 30 5.22 2.72 9.68
C ALA A 30 4.77 2.10 11.01
N PHE A 31 4.90 0.77 11.11
CA PHE A 31 4.55 -0.02 12.30
C PHE A 31 3.05 -0.10 12.60
N ILE A 32 2.19 0.49 11.77
CA ILE A 32 0.74 0.35 11.88
C ILE A 32 0.30 -0.95 11.24
N GLN A 33 -0.62 -1.63 11.91
CA GLN A 33 -1.25 -2.87 11.45
C GLN A 33 -2.74 -2.77 11.65
N THR A 34 -3.49 -3.21 10.64
CA THR A 34 -4.94 -3.39 10.76
C THR A 34 -5.27 -4.37 11.88
N ALA A 35 -6.51 -4.35 12.36
CA ALA A 35 -7.00 -5.36 13.31
C ALA A 35 -6.74 -6.80 12.81
N THR A 36 -6.92 -7.03 11.51
CA THR A 36 -6.69 -8.33 10.86
C THR A 36 -5.22 -8.77 10.90
N GLY A 37 -4.27 -7.87 10.64
CA GLY A 37 -2.83 -8.16 10.74
C GLY A 37 -2.36 -8.43 12.17
N ARG A 38 -2.94 -7.73 13.15
CA ARG A 38 -2.66 -7.99 14.57
C ARG A 38 -3.21 -9.34 15.03
N GLN A 39 -4.40 -9.72 14.56
CA GLN A 39 -5.01 -11.02 14.87
C GLN A 39 -4.22 -12.19 14.31
N SER A 40 -3.63 -12.06 13.12
CA SER A 40 -2.76 -13.09 12.56
C SER A 40 -1.40 -13.17 13.24
N GLN A 41 -1.05 -12.20 14.11
CA GLN A 41 0.25 -12.07 14.78
C GLN A 41 1.43 -12.11 13.81
N GLN A 42 1.23 -11.61 12.59
CA GLN A 42 2.20 -11.67 11.52
C GLN A 42 2.53 -10.28 10.97
N GLY A 43 3.80 -10.13 10.57
CA GLY A 43 4.31 -8.90 9.99
C GLY A 43 4.64 -7.82 11.03
N THR A 44 5.29 -6.76 10.56
CA THR A 44 5.75 -5.63 11.39
C THR A 44 5.04 -4.32 11.05
N GLY A 45 4.10 -4.34 10.09
CA GLY A 45 3.46 -3.12 9.59
C GLY A 45 4.37 -2.26 8.71
N LEU A 46 5.47 -2.81 8.18
CA LEU A 46 6.43 -2.05 7.35
C LEU A 46 6.28 -2.25 5.84
N GLY A 47 5.58 -3.31 5.40
CA GLY A 47 5.49 -3.66 3.97
C GLY A 47 4.89 -2.55 3.10
N LEU A 48 3.67 -2.09 3.40
CA LEU A 48 3.00 -1.03 2.64
C LEU A 48 3.73 0.32 2.68
N PRO A 49 4.23 0.82 3.84
CA PRO A 49 5.05 2.03 3.90
C PRO A 49 6.28 1.97 2.98
N ILE A 50 7.00 0.85 2.99
CA ILE A 50 8.18 0.63 2.14
C ILE A 50 7.78 0.62 0.66
N SER A 51 6.73 -0.10 0.30
CA SER A 51 6.21 -0.15 -1.08
C SER A 51 5.84 1.24 -1.59
N ARG A 52 5.16 2.06 -0.79
CA ARG A 52 4.81 3.45 -1.16
C ARG A 52 6.05 4.31 -1.35
N SER A 53 7.07 4.17 -0.50
CA SER A 53 8.34 4.87 -0.67
C SER A 53 9.00 4.54 -2.01
N PHE A 54 9.09 3.25 -2.38
CA PHE A 54 9.63 2.84 -3.68
C PHE A 54 8.82 3.37 -4.86
N VAL A 55 7.49 3.26 -4.80
CA VAL A 55 6.62 3.77 -5.88
C VAL A 55 6.78 5.29 -6.04
N GLN A 56 6.89 6.04 -4.95
CA GLN A 56 7.13 7.49 -4.99
C GLN A 56 8.53 7.83 -5.53
N LEU A 57 9.57 7.08 -5.16
CA LEU A 57 10.93 7.24 -5.70
C LEU A 57 10.98 7.01 -7.22
N LEU A 58 10.10 6.14 -7.74
CA LEU A 58 9.92 5.88 -9.17
C LEU A 58 9.01 6.90 -9.87
N GLY A 59 8.50 7.91 -9.16
CA GLY A 59 7.59 8.93 -9.70
C GLY A 59 6.15 8.44 -9.88
N GLY A 60 5.79 7.31 -9.30
CA GLY A 60 4.44 6.72 -9.37
C GLY A 60 3.57 7.03 -8.16
N ARG A 61 2.39 6.40 -8.13
CA ARG A 61 1.43 6.46 -7.02
C ARG A 61 0.89 5.07 -6.71
N ILE A 62 0.76 4.74 -5.42
CA ILE A 62 0.07 3.54 -4.94
C ILE A 62 -1.12 3.97 -4.08
N THR A 63 -2.25 3.27 -4.22
CA THR A 63 -3.47 3.48 -3.44
C THR A 63 -4.18 2.16 -3.20
N VAL A 64 -5.13 2.19 -2.27
CA VAL A 64 -6.06 1.10 -1.94
C VAL A 64 -7.49 1.61 -2.04
#